data_AF-A0A166A4N7-F1
#
_entry.id   AF-A0A166A4N7-F1
#
_cell.length_a   1.000
_cell.length_b   1.000
_cell.length_c   1.000
_cell.angle_alpha   90.00
_cell.angle_beta   90.00
_cell.angle_gamma   90.00
#
_symmetry.space_group_name_H-M   'P 1'
#
loop_
_entity.id
_entity.type
_entity.pdbx_description
1 polymer ?
#
loop_
_entity_poly.entity_id
_entity_poly.type
_entity_poly.pdbx_seq_one_letter_code
_entity_poly.pdbx_strand_id
1 'polypeptide(L)'
;SCNDADVTFESADRILFQLHRANLSTHSSVFPNGPEIRSDGEVVKLEENSEVLELLFQHVYPVNVSAMDETPFDVLEKVAEAAEKYQISVAMEICRLHMKNHAAKNSLRVFKYACKHGYSALADQIAPKLLD
;
A
#
# COMPACT_ATOMS: atom_id res chain seq x y z
N SER A 1 -6.33 -8.41 24.38
CA SER A 1 -7.79 -8.26 24.28
C SER A 1 -8.13 -7.89 22.85
N CYS A 2 -9.25 -8.37 22.31
CA CYS A 2 -9.63 -8.18 20.91
C CYS A 2 -10.29 -6.80 20.62
N ASN A 3 -10.07 -5.79 21.47
CA ASN A 3 -10.79 -4.51 21.44
C ASN A 3 -9.85 -3.29 21.46
N ASP A 4 -8.58 -3.47 21.11
CA ASP A 4 -7.56 -2.43 21.27
C ASP A 4 -7.35 -1.61 19.96
N ALA A 5 -8.22 -1.78 18.95
CA ALA A 5 -8.21 -0.96 17.74
C ALA A 5 -8.68 0.46 18.09
N ASP A 6 -7.81 1.44 17.87
CA ASP A 6 -7.92 2.82 18.35
C ASP A 6 -7.91 3.85 17.20
N VAL A 7 -8.06 3.37 15.96
CA VAL A 7 -8.30 4.18 14.76
C VAL A 7 -9.24 3.47 13.78
N THR A 8 -10.16 4.24 13.20
CA THR A 8 -11.05 3.76 12.12
C THR A 8 -10.74 4.52 10.84
N PHE A 9 -10.47 3.77 9.77
CA PHE A 9 -10.38 4.31 8.41
C PHE A 9 -11.64 3.96 7.63
N GLU A 10 -12.06 4.85 6.73
CA GLU A 10 -13.15 4.60 5.79
C GLU A 10 -12.61 4.67 4.38
N SER A 11 -12.85 3.62 3.59
CA SER A 11 -12.50 3.59 2.18
C SER A 11 -13.42 4.47 1.33
N ALA A 12 -13.04 4.74 0.09
CA ALA A 12 -13.87 5.52 -0.84
C ALA A 12 -15.23 4.88 -1.12
N ASP A 13 -15.31 3.54 -1.08
CA ASP A 13 -16.52 2.72 -1.17
C ASP A 13 -17.20 2.44 0.18
N ARG A 14 -16.91 3.25 1.21
CA ARG A 14 -17.63 3.31 2.50
C ARG A 14 -17.45 2.10 3.41
N ILE A 15 -16.40 1.31 3.22
CA ILE A 15 -16.03 0.21 4.11
C ILE A 15 -15.14 0.72 5.24
N LEU A 16 -15.44 0.28 6.46
CA LEU A 16 -14.71 0.68 7.67
C LEU A 16 -13.63 -0.34 8.03
N PHE A 17 -12.41 0.14 8.24
CA PHE A 17 -11.26 -0.63 8.70
C PHE A 17 -10.87 -0.17 10.10
N GLN A 18 -10.93 -1.07 11.07
CA GLN A 18 -10.50 -0.81 12.44
C GLN A 18 -9.07 -1.32 12.60
N LEU A 19 -8.13 -0.41 12.86
CA LEU A 19 -6.70 -0.73 12.98
C LEU A 19 -6.16 -0.31 14.34
N HIS A 20 -4.99 -0.85 14.69
CA HIS A 20 -4.24 -0.47 15.88
C HIS A 20 -3.15 0.54 15.48
N ARG A 21 -3.20 1.76 16.02
CA ARG A 21 -2.21 2.83 15.80
C ARG A 21 -0.81 2.36 16.09
N ALA A 22 -0.62 1.56 17.16
CA ALA A 22 0.68 1.01 17.53
C ALA A 22 1.33 0.20 16.39
N ASN A 23 0.51 -0.52 15.61
CA ASN A 23 1.01 -1.29 14.47
C ASN A 23 1.28 -0.36 13.28
N LEU A 24 0.37 0.60 12.99
CA LEU A 24 0.59 1.59 11.94
C LEU A 24 1.85 2.42 12.18
N SER A 25 2.08 2.88 13.41
CA SER A 25 3.25 3.66 13.82
C SER A 25 4.56 2.91 13.68
N THR A 26 4.51 1.58 13.73
CA THR A 26 5.68 0.71 13.56
C THR A 26 6.04 0.57 12.08
N HIS A 27 5.06 0.67 11.18
CA HIS A 27 5.21 0.33 9.76
C HIS A 27 5.07 1.52 8.80
N SER A 28 4.48 2.63 9.24
CA SER A 28 4.21 3.83 8.46
C SER A 28 4.84 5.07 9.10
N SER A 29 5.41 5.93 8.26
CA SER A 29 5.93 7.25 8.68
C SER A 29 4.89 8.38 8.52
N VAL A 30 3.76 8.13 7.85
CA VAL A 30 2.76 9.13 7.48
C VAL A 30 1.58 9.15 8.44
N PHE A 31 1.20 8.00 9.00
CA PHE A 31 0.17 7.98 10.04
C PHE A 31 0.75 8.58 11.33
N PRO A 32 0.24 9.72 11.81
CA PRO A 32 0.86 10.43 12.91
C PRO A 32 0.72 9.64 14.22
N ASN A 33 1.84 9.52 14.94
CA ASN A 33 1.91 8.99 16.30
C ASN A 33 1.45 10.01 17.35
N GLY A 34 0.67 11.03 16.93
CA GLY A 34 0.35 12.19 17.72
C GLY A 34 -1.02 12.08 18.41
N PRO A 35 -1.20 12.66 19.61
CA PRO A 35 -2.50 12.79 20.28
C PRO A 35 -3.50 13.70 19.54
N GLU A 36 -3.20 14.10 18.29
CA GLU A 36 -4.03 14.96 17.45
C GLU A 36 -5.16 14.22 16.74
N ILE A 37 -5.09 12.90 16.60
CA ILE A 37 -6.28 12.13 16.23
C ILE A 37 -6.99 11.78 17.53
N ARG A 38 -7.92 12.66 17.92
CA ARG A 38 -8.68 12.53 19.15
C ARG A 38 -9.44 11.20 19.10
N SER A 39 -9.44 10.49 20.22
CA SER A 39 -10.14 9.21 20.38
C SER A 39 -11.68 9.36 20.39
N ASP A 40 -12.23 10.41 19.79
CA ASP A 40 -13.66 10.73 19.82
C ASP A 40 -14.45 10.10 18.66
N GLY A 41 -13.89 9.08 18.01
CA GLY A 41 -14.55 8.38 16.92
C GLY A 41 -14.33 9.04 15.56
N GLU A 42 -13.26 9.81 15.39
CA GLU A 42 -12.88 10.36 14.10
C GLU A 42 -12.55 9.24 13.10
N VAL A 43 -13.41 9.12 12.10
CA VAL A 43 -13.24 8.21 10.96
C VAL A 43 -12.38 8.90 9.91
N VAL A 44 -11.18 8.38 9.68
CA VAL A 44 -10.25 8.92 8.69
C VAL A 44 -10.62 8.39 7.31
N LYS A 45 -11.08 9.28 6.43
CA LYS A 45 -11.45 8.90 5.06
C LYS A 45 -10.22 8.80 4.17
N LEU A 46 -10.09 7.67 3.48
CA LEU A 46 -9.04 7.39 2.51
C LEU A 46 -9.63 7.40 1.09
N GLU A 47 -8.77 7.63 0.11
CA GLU A 47 -9.19 7.78 -1.29
C GLU A 47 -9.30 6.43 -2.03
N GLU A 48 -8.71 5.40 -1.45
CA GLU A 48 -8.65 4.05 -2.02
C GLU A 48 -9.90 3.25 -1.64
N ASN A 49 -10.31 2.35 -2.53
CA ASN A 49 -11.39 1.41 -2.26
C ASN A 49 -10.95 0.32 -1.28
N SER A 50 -11.94 -0.33 -0.69
CA SER A 50 -11.78 -1.42 0.28
C SER A 50 -10.83 -2.52 -0.19
N GLU A 51 -10.95 -2.99 -1.44
CA GLU A 51 -10.09 -4.02 -2.02
C GLU A 51 -8.59 -3.67 -1.94
N VAL A 52 -8.24 -2.40 -2.21
CA VAL A 52 -6.85 -1.92 -2.15
C VAL A 52 -6.39 -1.80 -0.70
N LEU A 53 -7.24 -1.25 0.17
CA LEU A 53 -6.92 -1.03 1.58
C LEU A 53 -6.82 -2.35 2.37
N GLU A 54 -7.61 -3.36 2.03
CA GLU A 54 -7.55 -4.68 2.65
C GLU A 54 -6.18 -5.32 2.39
N LEU A 55 -5.72 -5.32 1.14
CA LEU A 55 -4.39 -5.82 0.77
C LEU A 55 -3.27 -4.99 1.40
N LEU A 56 -3.43 -3.67 1.45
CA LEU A 56 -2.44 -2.79 2.06
C LEU A 56 -2.31 -3.05 3.56
N PHE A 57 -3.43 -3.08 4.29
CA PHE A 57 -3.45 -3.20 5.75
C PHE A 57 -3.08 -4.58 6.27
N GLN A 58 -3.10 -5.63 5.43
CA GLN A 58 -2.48 -6.92 5.79
C GLN A 58 -1.00 -6.76 6.20
N HIS A 59 -0.28 -5.79 5.61
CA HIS A 59 1.13 -5.54 5.91
C HIS A 59 1.37 -4.73 7.19
N VAL A 60 0.30 -4.28 7.85
CA VAL A 60 0.35 -3.60 9.15
C VAL A 60 0.36 -4.63 10.29
N TYR A 61 -0.08 -5.86 10.04
CA TYR A 61 -0.15 -6.91 11.06
C TYR A 61 0.87 -8.04 10.83
N PRO A 62 1.35 -8.69 11.89
CA PRO A 62 2.35 -9.77 11.78
C PRO A 62 1.86 -11.11 11.19
N VAL A 63 0.71 -11.22 10.50
CA VAL A 63 0.12 -12.53 10.16
C VAL A 63 -0.32 -12.67 8.70
N ASN A 64 0.22 -13.73 8.09
CA ASN A 64 -0.10 -14.43 6.84
C ASN A 64 -0.06 -13.65 5.52
N VAL A 65 1.14 -13.73 4.94
CA VAL A 65 1.49 -13.60 3.53
C VAL A 65 0.52 -14.41 2.63
N SER A 66 0.10 -13.78 1.51
CA SER A 66 -0.11 -14.41 0.17
C SER A 66 -1.40 -14.01 -0.58
N ALA A 67 -2.09 -12.91 -0.26
CA ALA A 67 -3.15 -12.43 -1.17
C ALA A 67 -2.59 -11.76 -2.45
N MET A 68 -1.38 -11.20 -2.38
CA MET A 68 -0.77 -10.41 -3.45
C MET A 68 -0.33 -11.23 -4.67
N ASP A 69 -0.02 -12.53 -4.50
CA ASP A 69 0.43 -13.40 -5.60
C ASP A 69 -0.67 -13.68 -6.62
N GLU A 70 -1.93 -13.75 -6.18
CA GLU A 70 -3.10 -14.00 -7.03
C GLU A 70 -3.82 -12.71 -7.44
N THR A 71 -3.33 -11.56 -6.99
CA THR A 71 -3.96 -10.26 -7.22
C THR A 71 -3.76 -9.80 -8.68
N PRO A 72 -4.83 -9.39 -9.39
CA PRO A 72 -4.71 -8.80 -10.72
C PRO A 72 -3.79 -7.57 -10.73
N PHE A 73 -3.00 -7.40 -11.79
CA PHE A 73 -2.03 -6.31 -11.87
C PHE A 73 -2.65 -4.91 -11.69
N ASP A 74 -3.89 -4.71 -12.13
CA ASP A 74 -4.61 -3.44 -11.96
C ASP A 74 -4.89 -3.08 -10.50
N VAL A 75 -5.10 -4.09 -9.66
CA VAL A 75 -5.29 -3.92 -8.21
C VAL A 75 -3.92 -3.76 -7.56
N LEU A 76 -2.95 -4.59 -7.93
CA LEU A 76 -1.58 -4.52 -7.43
C LEU A 76 -0.94 -3.13 -7.67
N GLU A 77 -1.12 -2.54 -8.85
CA GLU A 77 -0.60 -1.20 -9.14
C GLU A 77 -1.20 -0.16 -8.20
N LYS A 78 -2.50 -0.24 -7.89
CA LYS A 78 -3.16 0.65 -6.93
C LYS A 78 -2.66 0.42 -5.50
N VAL A 79 -2.43 -0.82 -5.10
CA VAL A 79 -1.83 -1.15 -3.79
C VAL A 79 -0.41 -0.59 -3.70
N ALA A 80 0.38 -0.68 -4.77
CA ALA A 80 1.72 -0.11 -4.83
C ALA A 80 1.68 1.42 -4.66
N GLU A 81 0.81 2.12 -5.38
CA GLU A 81 0.61 3.56 -5.22
C GLU A 81 0.17 3.94 -3.80
N ALA A 82 -0.73 3.16 -3.18
CA ALA A 82 -1.17 3.38 -1.82
C ALA A 82 -0.06 3.11 -0.78
N ALA A 83 0.75 2.08 -1.00
CA ALA A 83 1.89 1.76 -0.15
C ALA A 83 2.92 2.90 -0.11
N GLU A 84 3.20 3.51 -1.27
CA GLU A 84 4.03 4.71 -1.39
C GLU A 84 3.36 5.92 -0.71
N LYS A 85 2.08 6.17 -0.98
CA LYS A 85 1.33 7.29 -0.40
C LYS A 85 1.31 7.27 1.13
N TYR A 86 1.07 6.10 1.71
CA TYR A 86 0.99 5.90 3.16
C TYR A 86 2.33 5.47 3.78
N GLN A 87 3.40 5.39 2.98
CA GLN A 87 4.75 5.03 3.38
C GLN A 87 4.80 3.77 4.27
N ILE A 88 4.05 2.73 3.92
CA ILE A 88 4.07 1.45 4.64
C ILE A 88 5.25 0.64 4.13
N SER A 89 6.40 0.74 4.79
CA SER A 89 7.70 0.30 4.28
C SER A 89 7.72 -1.15 3.78
N VAL A 90 7.11 -2.07 4.53
CA VAL A 90 7.03 -3.49 4.16
C VAL A 90 6.18 -3.67 2.89
N ALA A 91 5.05 -2.99 2.79
CA ALA A 91 4.19 -3.05 1.61
C ALA A 91 4.88 -2.45 0.38
N MET A 92 5.65 -1.36 0.54
CA MET A 92 6.43 -0.75 -0.55
C MET A 92 7.45 -1.74 -1.13
N GLU A 93 8.21 -2.43 -0.26
CA GLU A 93 9.21 -3.41 -0.70
C GLU A 93 8.58 -4.59 -1.44
N ILE A 94 7.48 -5.14 -0.90
CA ILE A 94 6.75 -6.25 -1.51
C ILE A 94 6.13 -5.81 -2.84
N CYS A 95 5.42 -4.68 -2.88
CA CYS A 95 4.85 -4.14 -4.11
C CYS A 95 5.91 -3.94 -5.20
N ARG A 96 7.08 -3.40 -4.85
CA ARG A 96 8.18 -3.23 -5.79
C ARG A 96 8.67 -4.56 -6.37
N LEU A 97 8.72 -5.62 -5.57
CA LEU A 97 9.06 -6.97 -6.05
C LEU A 97 8.02 -7.48 -7.05
N HIS A 98 6.72 -7.36 -6.74
CA HIS A 98 5.67 -7.75 -7.67
C HIS A 98 5.69 -6.90 -8.95
N MET A 99 5.86 -5.59 -8.85
CA MET A 99 6.00 -4.69 -10.00
C MET A 99 7.14 -5.13 -10.93
N LYS A 100 8.29 -5.52 -10.35
CA LYS A 100 9.41 -6.10 -11.11
C LYS A 100 9.03 -7.42 -11.79
N ASN A 101 8.30 -8.32 -11.12
CA ASN A 101 7.86 -9.60 -11.69
C ASN A 101 6.87 -9.42 -12.84
N HIS A 102 6.05 -8.36 -12.79
CA HIS A 102 5.08 -8.02 -13.84
C HIS A 102 5.65 -7.16 -14.98
N ALA A 103 6.90 -6.70 -14.86
CA ALA A 103 7.51 -5.77 -15.81
C ALA A 103 7.50 -6.29 -17.25
N ALA A 104 7.61 -7.59 -17.50
CA ALA A 104 7.59 -8.13 -18.86
C ALA A 104 6.23 -7.97 -19.57
N LYS A 105 5.12 -8.02 -18.82
CA LYS A 105 3.76 -7.91 -19.38
C LYS A 105 3.20 -6.48 -19.29
N ASN A 106 3.73 -5.67 -18.37
CA ASN A 106 3.21 -4.35 -18.04
C ASN A 106 4.29 -3.26 -18.10
N SER A 107 5.29 -3.39 -18.99
CA SER A 107 6.51 -2.57 -19.03
C SER A 107 6.26 -1.08 -18.85
N LEU A 108 5.32 -0.49 -19.61
CA LEU A 108 5.08 0.95 -19.57
C LEU A 108 4.54 1.42 -18.21
N ARG A 109 3.64 0.64 -17.60
CA ARG A 109 3.03 0.94 -16.30
C ARG A 109 4.05 0.81 -15.18
N VAL A 110 4.82 -0.28 -15.18
CA VAL A 110 5.89 -0.50 -14.21
C VAL A 110 6.99 0.57 -14.34
N PHE A 111 7.35 0.97 -15.57
CA PHE A 111 8.30 2.05 -15.79
C PHE A 111 7.80 3.38 -15.22
N LYS A 112 6.53 3.75 -15.48
CA LYS A 112 5.92 4.97 -14.90
C LYS A 112 5.95 4.96 -13.38
N TYR A 113 5.56 3.85 -12.76
CA TYR A 113 5.66 3.66 -11.31
C TYR A 113 7.09 3.86 -10.82
N ALA A 114 8.06 3.20 -11.47
CA ALA A 114 9.46 3.28 -11.07
C ALA A 114 10.01 4.71 -11.16
N CYS A 115 9.70 5.44 -12.23
CA CYS A 115 10.08 6.85 -12.36
C CYS A 115 9.40 7.73 -11.30
N LYS A 116 8.10 7.53 -11.06
CA LYS A 116 7.30 8.34 -10.12
C LYS A 116 7.85 8.26 -8.69
N HIS A 117 8.24 7.06 -8.25
CA HIS A 117 8.67 6.80 -6.87
C HIS A 117 10.18 6.69 -6.71
N GLY A 118 10.96 7.06 -7.72
CA GLY A 118 12.42 7.13 -7.63
C GLY A 118 13.15 5.78 -7.65
N TYR A 119 12.52 4.72 -8.16
CA TYR A 119 13.15 3.40 -8.34
C TYR A 119 14.00 3.34 -9.62
N SER A 120 15.04 4.17 -9.70
CA SER A 120 15.86 4.33 -10.91
C SER A 120 16.42 3.02 -11.45
N ALA A 121 16.92 2.13 -10.58
CA ALA A 121 17.43 0.83 -11.02
C ALA A 121 16.38 -0.05 -11.71
N LEU A 122 15.11 0.04 -11.28
CA LEU A 122 14.00 -0.67 -11.94
C LEU A 122 13.61 0.02 -13.25
N ALA A 123 13.58 1.36 -13.27
CA ALA A 123 13.30 2.13 -14.48
C ALA A 123 14.35 1.85 -15.57
N ASP A 124 15.64 1.89 -15.24
CA ASP A 124 16.77 1.62 -16.14
C ASP A 124 16.72 0.19 -16.70
N GLN A 125 16.30 -0.78 -15.88
CA GLN A 125 16.12 -2.16 -16.33
C GLN A 125 15.00 -2.31 -17.37
N ILE A 126 13.96 -1.47 -17.30
CA ILE A 126 12.78 -1.56 -18.15
C ILE A 126 12.92 -0.70 -19.42
N ALA A 127 13.59 0.44 -19.33
CA ALA A 127 13.67 1.43 -20.41
C ALA A 127 14.01 0.85 -21.80
N PRO A 128 15.01 -0.07 -21.95
CA PRO A 128 15.33 -0.64 -23.26
C PRO A 128 14.16 -1.37 -23.91
N LYS A 129 13.30 -2.03 -23.11
CA LYS A 129 12.17 -2.84 -23.59
C LYS A 129 10.97 -2.02 -24.06
N LEU A 130 11.01 -0.70 -23.89
CA LEU A 130 9.94 0.22 -24.33
C LEU A 130 10.20 0.82 -25.71
N LEU A 131 11.40 0.60 -26.26
CA LEU A 131 11.85 1.16 -27.54
C LEU A 131 11.77 0.15 -28.70
N ASP A 132 11.37 -1.08 -28.40
CA ASP A 132 11.10 -2.17 -29.36
C ASP A 132 9.63 -2.16 -29.81
#